data_AF-A0A1V2P910-F1
#
_entry.id   AF-A0A1V2P910-F1
#
_cell.length_a   1.000
_cell.length_b   1.000
_cell.length_c   1.000
_cell.angle_alpha   90.00
_cell.angle_beta   90.00
_cell.angle_gamma   90.00
#
_symmetry.space_group_name_H-M   'P 1'
#
loop_
_entity.id
_entity.type
_entity.pdbx_description
1 polymer ?
#
loop_
_entity_poly.entity_id
_entity_poly.type
_entity_poly.pdbx_seq_one_letter_code
_entity_poly.pdbx_strand_id
1 'polypeptide(L)'
;MVLGVVASGIVVLVVALLAAGGAPKPLPGGLTGASMPVSWAVPVLRLIADAAAVVCGGAVLAAVLLLKADDGGKLGQQGLRAAQDAAVAAGVWAVASIGGLITTASVILGVPLAHLSSHAELAGSLDQVRALAVVVALTAVLAVVLSGCHTVATARVALVLTAAALIGPLLTGHGAIERTNPWSVLATGSLVVHVFAAVAWIGGLGALVRYTRDRPAIETFSRLALVCAVTIGATGLLTAEIHLGGREEGWGLITQWVTTGYGALVFAKAVAFAVLVAIGWWHRRATLPALADRPALFYRLAAVELLVMAGTVGLAVALSRTP
;
A
#
# COMPACT_ATOMS: atom_id res chain seq x y z
N MET A 1 -4.84 -17.58 8.20
CA MET A 1 -4.72 -16.68 7.04
C MET A 1 -4.03 -15.37 7.42
N VAL A 2 -4.60 -14.52 8.29
CA VAL A 2 -4.02 -13.21 8.66
C VAL A 2 -2.55 -13.29 9.07
N LEU A 3 -2.19 -14.21 9.97
CA LEU A 3 -0.79 -14.42 10.39
C LEU A 3 0.15 -14.73 9.20
N GLY A 4 -0.31 -15.52 8.23
CA GLY A 4 0.48 -15.84 7.04
C GLY A 4 0.67 -14.62 6.12
N VAL A 5 -0.37 -13.79 5.96
CA VAL A 5 -0.31 -12.55 5.16
C VAL A 5 0.68 -11.56 5.79
N VAL A 6 0.60 -11.37 7.11
CA VAL A 6 1.54 -10.53 7.86
C VAL A 6 2.96 -11.07 7.78
N ALA A 7 3.15 -12.38 8.00
CA ALA A 7 4.47 -13.02 7.91
C ALA A 7 5.07 -12.89 6.50
N SER A 8 4.27 -13.09 5.44
CA SER A 8 4.71 -12.92 4.04
C SER A 8 5.24 -11.51 3.80
N GLY A 9 4.48 -10.48 4.19
CA GLY A 9 4.91 -9.09 4.03
C GLY A 9 6.20 -8.76 4.78
N ILE A 10 6.33 -9.21 6.03
CA ILE A 10 7.53 -8.97 6.86
C ILE A 10 8.75 -9.71 6.31
N VAL A 11 8.61 -11.00 5.99
CA VAL A 11 9.70 -11.83 5.48
C VAL A 11 10.22 -11.26 4.15
N VAL A 12 9.32 -10.93 3.22
CA VAL A 12 9.72 -10.36 1.93
C VAL A 12 10.36 -8.99 2.11
N LEU A 13 9.84 -8.13 2.99
CA LEU A 13 10.46 -6.83 3.31
C LEU A 13 11.91 -7.02 3.79
N VAL A 14 12.14 -7.87 4.78
CA VAL A 14 13.48 -8.08 5.37
C VAL A 14 14.43 -8.66 4.35
N VAL A 15 14.02 -9.71 3.62
CA VAL A 15 14.83 -10.35 2.59
C VAL A 15 15.19 -9.36 1.48
N ALA A 16 14.23 -8.56 1.01
CA ALA A 16 14.46 -7.58 -0.05
C ALA A 16 15.39 -6.45 0.40
N LEU A 17 15.22 -5.93 1.63
CA LEU A 17 16.13 -4.91 2.19
C LEU A 17 17.57 -5.42 2.28
N LEU A 18 17.77 -6.67 2.70
CA LEU A 18 19.10 -7.28 2.78
C LEU A 18 19.69 -7.52 1.39
N ALA A 19 18.92 -8.12 0.48
CA ALA A 19 19.38 -8.46 -0.86
C ALA A 19 19.72 -7.23 -1.71
N ALA A 20 18.96 -6.14 -1.54
CA ALA A 20 19.14 -4.90 -2.31
C ALA A 20 20.03 -3.86 -1.62
N GLY A 21 20.59 -4.18 -0.44
CA GLY A 21 21.48 -3.28 0.30
C GLY A 21 20.80 -2.07 0.96
N GLY A 22 19.46 -2.01 0.96
CA GLY A 22 18.66 -0.97 1.60
C GLY A 22 18.45 -1.17 3.12
N ALA A 23 18.92 -2.29 3.67
CA ALA A 23 18.87 -2.56 5.09
C ALA A 23 19.65 -1.49 5.89
N PRO A 24 19.11 -1.00 7.03
CA PRO A 24 19.84 -0.13 7.93
C PRO A 24 21.21 -0.72 8.29
N LYS A 25 22.24 0.14 8.35
CA LYS A 25 23.61 -0.25 8.72
C LYS A 25 24.01 0.42 10.03
N PRO A 26 24.88 -0.22 10.84
CA PRO A 26 25.45 0.44 12.02
C PRO A 26 26.19 1.71 11.61
N LEU A 27 26.09 2.74 12.46
CA LEU A 27 26.86 3.96 12.28
C LEU A 27 28.36 3.65 12.42
N PRO A 28 29.23 4.29 11.62
CA PRO A 28 30.68 4.27 11.86
C PRO A 28 30.99 4.68 13.30
N GLY A 29 32.01 4.06 13.90
CA GLY A 29 32.40 4.34 15.29
C GLY A 29 32.66 5.82 15.54
N GLY A 30 32.11 6.36 16.63
CA GLY A 30 32.28 7.76 17.03
C GLY A 30 31.23 8.73 16.52
N LEU A 31 30.33 8.32 15.61
CA LEU A 31 29.20 9.13 15.16
C LEU A 31 27.97 8.88 16.03
N THR A 32 27.30 9.96 16.44
CA THR A 32 25.98 9.92 17.07
C THR A 32 24.90 9.99 15.98
N GLY A 33 23.78 9.29 16.16
CA GLY A 33 22.69 9.29 15.20
C GLY A 33 21.53 8.38 15.59
N ALA A 34 20.60 8.16 14.66
CA ALA A 34 19.49 7.23 14.89
C ALA A 34 20.02 5.84 15.22
N SER A 35 19.53 5.25 16.31
CA SER A 35 19.92 3.91 16.71
C SER A 35 19.40 2.86 15.73
N MET A 36 20.04 1.69 15.68
CA MET A 36 19.66 0.61 14.77
C MET A 36 18.16 0.22 14.89
N PRO A 37 17.57 0.11 16.09
CA PRO A 37 16.13 -0.14 16.22
C PRO A 37 15.26 0.95 15.60
N VAL A 38 15.64 2.23 15.72
CA VAL A 38 14.91 3.37 15.14
C VAL A 38 14.98 3.33 13.62
N SER A 39 16.15 3.00 13.06
CA SER A 39 16.32 2.87 11.62
C SER A 39 15.51 1.73 11.02
N TRP A 40 15.38 0.59 11.73
CA TRP A 40 14.49 -0.51 11.34
C TRP A 40 13.00 -0.20 11.57
N ALA A 41 12.67 0.65 12.55
CA ALA A 41 11.30 1.04 12.78
C ALA A 41 10.71 1.77 11.56
N VAL A 42 11.49 2.52 10.78
CA VAL A 42 10.98 3.25 9.61
C VAL A 42 10.32 2.32 8.56
N PRO A 43 10.99 1.31 7.98
CA PRO A 43 10.36 0.40 7.02
C PRO A 43 9.25 -0.45 7.64
N VAL A 44 9.37 -0.83 8.92
CA VAL A 44 8.32 -1.63 9.60
C VAL A 44 7.05 -0.81 9.80
N LEU A 45 7.16 0.42 10.29
CA LEU A 45 6.03 1.33 10.46
C LEU A 45 5.41 1.71 9.12
N ARG A 46 6.22 1.84 8.07
CA ARG A 46 5.71 2.02 6.72
C ARG A 46 4.87 0.82 6.25
N LEU A 47 5.36 -0.41 6.45
CA LEU A 47 4.60 -1.62 6.11
C LEU A 47 3.28 -1.71 6.90
N ILE A 48 3.30 -1.37 8.19
CA ILE A 48 2.09 -1.34 9.03
C ILE A 48 1.11 -0.29 8.51
N ALA A 49 1.57 0.91 8.19
CA ALA A 49 0.74 1.99 7.64
C ALA A 49 0.13 1.59 6.28
N ASP A 50 0.92 1.03 5.37
CA ASP A 50 0.45 0.58 4.05
C ASP A 50 -0.59 -0.56 4.19
N ALA A 51 -0.35 -1.52 5.08
CA ALA A 51 -1.32 -2.59 5.37
C ALA A 51 -2.62 -2.05 5.99
N ALA A 52 -2.52 -1.12 6.95
CA ALA A 52 -3.68 -0.48 7.56
C ALA A 52 -4.48 0.34 6.55
N ALA A 53 -3.81 1.06 5.64
CA ALA A 53 -4.45 1.79 4.55
C ALA A 53 -5.18 0.87 3.57
N VAL A 54 -4.59 -0.27 3.22
CA VAL A 54 -5.23 -1.30 2.39
C VAL A 54 -6.48 -1.87 3.05
N VAL A 55 -6.42 -2.20 4.34
CA VAL A 55 -7.59 -2.71 5.10
C VAL A 55 -8.67 -1.65 5.20
N CYS A 56 -8.31 -0.41 5.56
CA CYS A 56 -9.23 0.71 5.66
C CYS A 56 -9.92 0.98 4.31
N GLY A 57 -9.14 1.20 3.25
CA GLY A 57 -9.65 1.45 1.90
C GLY A 57 -10.52 0.31 1.38
N GLY A 58 -10.11 -0.94 1.58
CA GLY A 58 -10.90 -2.11 1.19
C GLY A 58 -12.24 -2.21 1.90
N ALA A 59 -12.28 -1.96 3.21
CA ALA A 59 -13.50 -2.00 3.99
C ALA A 59 -14.46 -0.84 3.65
N VAL A 60 -13.95 0.38 3.46
CA VAL A 60 -14.74 1.53 2.99
C VAL A 60 -15.28 1.28 1.59
N LEU A 61 -14.45 0.79 0.67
CA LEU A 61 -14.85 0.43 -0.69
C LEU A 61 -15.95 -0.64 -0.70
N ALA A 62 -15.84 -1.64 0.17
CA ALA A 62 -16.86 -2.67 0.30
C ALA A 62 -18.19 -2.11 0.82
N ALA A 63 -18.16 -1.21 1.81
CA ALA A 63 -19.36 -0.52 2.29
C ALA A 63 -20.04 0.33 1.21
N VAL A 64 -19.27 0.88 0.26
CA VAL A 64 -19.81 1.71 -0.83
C VAL A 64 -20.29 0.88 -2.04
N LEU A 65 -19.57 -0.18 -2.41
CA LEU A 65 -19.77 -0.86 -3.70
C LEU A 65 -20.21 -2.33 -3.61
N LEU A 66 -19.89 -3.04 -2.52
CA LEU A 66 -20.03 -4.50 -2.45
C LEU A 66 -21.13 -4.95 -1.48
N LEU A 67 -21.47 -4.14 -0.49
CA LEU A 67 -22.39 -4.49 0.58
C LEU A 67 -23.76 -3.84 0.37
N LYS A 68 -24.81 -4.55 0.80
CA LYS A 68 -26.20 -4.11 0.66
C LYS A 68 -26.49 -2.94 1.62
N ALA A 69 -27.21 -1.95 1.11
CA ALA A 69 -27.82 -0.88 1.87
C ALA A 69 -29.35 -0.95 1.71
N ASP A 70 -30.09 -0.36 2.66
CA ASP A 70 -31.54 -0.21 2.53
C ASP A 70 -31.90 0.90 1.51
N ASP A 71 -33.20 1.03 1.19
CA ASP A 71 -33.70 2.04 0.24
C ASP A 71 -33.40 3.48 0.69
N GLY A 72 -33.17 3.70 1.99
CA GLY A 72 -32.75 4.97 2.58
C GLY A 72 -31.24 5.18 2.60
N GLY A 73 -30.44 4.25 2.06
CA GLY A 73 -28.99 4.31 2.03
C GLY A 73 -28.29 4.01 3.35
N LYS A 74 -28.99 3.44 4.34
CA LYS A 74 -28.39 2.96 5.59
C LYS A 74 -27.68 1.63 5.37
N LEU A 75 -26.53 1.50 6.00
CA LEU A 75 -25.71 0.30 5.91
C LEU A 75 -26.36 -0.85 6.70
N GLY A 76 -26.45 -2.03 6.08
CA GLY A 76 -26.81 -3.25 6.79
C GLY A 76 -25.71 -3.70 7.77
N GLN A 77 -25.94 -4.78 8.51
CA GLN A 77 -25.02 -5.26 9.56
C GLN A 77 -23.58 -5.46 9.07
N GLN A 78 -23.37 -6.01 7.87
CA GLN A 78 -22.02 -6.20 7.31
C GLN A 78 -21.38 -4.86 6.92
N GLY A 79 -22.15 -3.89 6.44
CA GLY A 79 -21.67 -2.54 6.12
C GLY A 79 -21.24 -1.77 7.36
N LEU A 80 -22.01 -1.88 8.46
CA LEU A 80 -21.62 -1.32 9.75
C LEU A 80 -20.35 -1.96 10.30
N ARG A 81 -20.21 -3.29 10.19
CA ARG A 81 -18.97 -3.99 10.56
C ARG A 81 -17.78 -3.52 9.72
N ALA A 82 -17.95 -3.38 8.41
CA ALA A 82 -16.91 -2.86 7.54
C ALA A 82 -16.49 -1.43 7.93
N ALA A 83 -17.44 -0.57 8.29
CA ALA A 83 -17.14 0.77 8.79
C ALA A 83 -16.34 0.75 10.11
N GLN A 84 -16.70 -0.12 11.05
CA GLN A 84 -15.96 -0.25 12.32
C GLN A 84 -14.55 -0.83 12.13
N ASP A 85 -14.42 -1.89 11.33
CA ASP A 85 -13.11 -2.46 10.98
C ASP A 85 -12.24 -1.41 10.26
N ALA A 86 -12.84 -0.57 9.40
CA ALA A 86 -12.16 0.56 8.76
C ALA A 86 -11.75 1.66 9.74
N ALA A 87 -12.56 1.95 10.77
CA ALA A 87 -12.24 2.93 11.81
C ALA A 87 -11.03 2.48 12.63
N VAL A 88 -10.98 1.20 13.01
CA VAL A 88 -9.83 0.60 13.70
C VAL A 88 -8.59 0.65 12.81
N ALA A 89 -8.72 0.27 11.54
CA ALA A 89 -7.61 0.33 10.59
C ALA A 89 -7.10 1.76 10.38
N ALA A 90 -7.98 2.76 10.30
CA ALA A 90 -7.59 4.18 10.24
C ALA A 90 -6.85 4.63 11.51
N GLY A 91 -7.25 4.15 12.68
CA GLY A 91 -6.53 4.40 13.94
C GLY A 91 -5.13 3.77 13.95
N VAL A 92 -4.99 2.52 13.50
CA VAL A 92 -3.68 1.85 13.35
C VAL A 92 -2.81 2.60 12.34
N TRP A 93 -3.40 3.05 11.23
CA TRP A 93 -2.70 3.85 10.23
C TRP A 93 -2.18 5.16 10.83
N ALA A 94 -3.02 5.89 11.57
CA ALA A 94 -2.61 7.13 12.26
C ALA A 94 -1.43 6.89 13.22
N VAL A 95 -1.51 5.86 14.08
CA VAL A 95 -0.45 5.53 15.04
C VAL A 95 0.85 5.14 14.32
N ALA A 96 0.75 4.31 13.28
CA ALA A 96 1.91 3.94 12.46
C ALA A 96 2.53 5.15 11.76
N SER A 97 1.72 6.09 11.27
CA SER A 97 2.18 7.34 10.67
C SER A 97 2.82 8.29 11.69
N ILE A 98 2.35 8.36 12.94
CA ILE A 98 3.00 9.12 14.02
C ILE A 98 4.39 8.53 14.29
N GLY A 99 4.48 7.21 14.49
CA GLY A 99 5.77 6.56 14.67
C GLY A 99 6.69 6.75 13.46
N GLY A 100 6.13 6.63 12.26
CA GLY A 100 6.83 6.83 11.00
C GLY A 100 7.40 8.24 10.88
N LEU A 101 6.63 9.25 11.29
CA LEU A 101 7.06 10.65 11.31
C LEU A 101 8.27 10.84 12.24
N ILE A 102 8.16 10.36 13.48
CA ILE A 102 9.19 10.52 14.52
C ILE A 102 10.49 9.80 14.10
N THR A 103 10.37 8.54 13.67
CA THR A 103 11.52 7.72 13.28
C THR A 103 12.18 8.24 12.01
N THR A 104 11.40 8.69 11.03
CA THR A 104 11.91 9.31 9.80
C THR A 104 12.67 10.60 10.10
N ALA A 105 12.14 11.47 10.95
CA ALA A 105 12.82 12.70 11.34
C ALA A 105 14.18 12.42 12.01
N SER A 106 14.23 11.47 12.95
CA SER A 106 15.47 11.05 13.61
C SER A 106 16.51 10.48 12.63
N VAL A 107 16.07 9.65 11.68
CA VAL A 107 16.96 9.05 10.67
C VAL A 107 17.48 10.09 9.68
N ILE A 108 16.63 11.00 9.19
CA ILE A 108 17.03 12.03 8.20
C ILE A 108 17.96 13.07 8.83
N LEU A 109 17.62 13.55 10.04
CA LEU A 109 18.45 14.54 10.73
C LEU A 109 19.72 13.94 11.34
N GLY A 110 19.83 12.61 11.41
CA GLY A 110 20.97 11.94 12.02
C GLY A 110 21.10 12.23 13.52
N VAL A 111 19.98 12.37 14.24
CA VAL A 111 19.97 12.65 15.69
C VAL A 111 19.23 11.57 16.47
N PRO A 112 19.68 11.21 17.69
CA PRO A 112 18.95 10.28 18.55
C PRO A 112 17.55 10.81 18.93
N LEU A 113 16.60 9.91 19.17
CA LEU A 113 15.21 10.28 19.55
C LEU A 113 15.15 11.19 20.79
N ALA A 114 16.04 10.99 21.76
CA ALA A 114 16.11 11.81 22.97
C ALA A 114 16.41 13.30 22.69
N HIS A 115 17.03 13.60 21.55
CA HIS A 115 17.37 14.96 21.12
C HIS A 115 16.47 15.48 20.01
N LEU A 116 15.43 14.73 19.61
CA LEU A 116 14.57 15.15 18.50
C LEU A 116 13.74 16.40 18.84
N SER A 117 13.35 16.56 20.12
CA SER A 117 12.57 17.71 20.58
C SER A 117 13.32 19.04 20.43
N SER A 118 14.65 19.06 20.62
CA SER A 118 15.47 20.25 20.40
C SER A 118 15.66 20.58 18.91
N HIS A 119 15.27 19.68 18.01
CA HIS A 119 15.34 19.84 16.56
C HIS A 119 13.94 19.81 15.93
N ALA A 120 12.87 20.04 16.71
CA ALA A 120 11.49 19.91 16.23
C ALA A 120 11.17 20.85 15.06
N GLU A 121 11.72 22.06 15.05
CA GLU A 121 11.55 23.02 13.95
C GLU A 121 12.19 22.51 12.64
N LEU A 122 13.42 22.00 12.72
CA LEU A 122 14.11 21.38 11.59
C LEU A 122 13.43 20.09 11.14
N ALA A 123 12.93 19.28 12.07
CA ALA A 123 12.14 18.10 11.73
C ALA A 123 10.86 18.50 10.98
N GLY A 124 10.18 19.54 11.46
CA GLY A 124 8.95 20.09 10.86
C GLY A 124 9.14 20.74 9.49
N SER A 125 10.37 21.12 9.11
CA SER A 125 10.66 21.65 7.77
C SER A 125 10.86 20.55 6.72
N LEU A 126 11.08 19.30 7.13
CA LEU A 126 11.21 18.17 6.21
C LEU A 126 9.87 17.85 5.54
N ASP A 127 9.85 17.86 4.20
CA ASP A 127 8.62 17.59 3.43
C ASP A 127 8.01 16.22 3.77
N GLN A 128 8.84 15.20 3.98
CA GLN A 128 8.37 13.86 4.35
C GLN A 128 7.69 13.84 5.73
N VAL A 129 8.20 14.62 6.69
CA VAL A 129 7.60 14.78 8.03
C VAL A 129 6.26 15.52 7.92
N ARG A 130 6.23 16.62 7.15
CA ARG A 130 5.00 17.39 6.90
C ARG A 130 3.91 16.56 6.22
N ALA A 131 4.28 15.78 5.21
CA ALA A 131 3.34 14.88 4.54
C ALA A 131 2.79 13.84 5.50
N LEU A 132 3.62 13.21 6.33
CA LEU A 132 3.15 12.26 7.35
C LEU A 132 2.26 12.94 8.40
N ALA A 133 2.53 14.18 8.78
CA ALA A 133 1.67 14.93 9.70
C ALA A 133 0.26 15.17 9.11
N VAL A 134 0.17 15.49 7.82
CA VAL A 134 -1.12 15.59 7.11
C VAL A 134 -1.84 14.24 7.09
N VAL A 135 -1.11 13.14 6.85
CA VAL A 135 -1.69 11.79 6.91
C VAL A 135 -2.24 11.49 8.29
N VAL A 136 -1.51 11.80 9.36
CA VAL A 136 -1.97 11.62 10.74
C VAL A 136 -3.27 12.38 10.99
N ALA A 137 -3.35 13.64 10.58
CA ALA A 137 -4.56 14.43 10.73
C ALA A 137 -5.75 13.82 9.95
N LEU A 138 -5.54 13.47 8.68
CA LEU A 138 -6.58 12.89 7.82
C LEU A 138 -7.07 11.53 8.34
N THR A 139 -6.14 10.67 8.78
CA THR A 139 -6.46 9.33 9.30
C THR A 139 -7.14 9.37 10.67
N ALA A 140 -6.78 10.33 11.52
CA ALA A 140 -7.50 10.58 12.77
C ALA A 140 -8.95 11.04 12.51
N VAL A 141 -9.16 12.00 11.61
CA VAL A 141 -10.51 12.43 11.19
C VAL A 141 -11.27 11.26 10.59
N LEU A 142 -10.62 10.47 9.73
CA LEU A 142 -11.21 9.30 9.10
C LEU A 142 -11.66 8.25 10.12
N ALA A 143 -10.86 7.97 11.16
CA ALA A 143 -11.23 7.05 12.23
C ALA A 143 -12.49 7.53 12.97
N VAL A 144 -12.59 8.83 13.26
CA VAL A 144 -13.77 9.42 13.90
C VAL A 144 -15.00 9.31 12.98
N VAL A 145 -14.88 9.72 11.71
CA VAL A 145 -15.98 9.65 10.72
C VAL A 145 -16.49 8.22 10.56
N LEU A 146 -15.59 7.25 10.50
CA LEU A 146 -15.94 5.83 10.32
C LEU A 146 -16.56 5.22 11.57
N SER A 147 -16.14 5.65 12.76
CA SER A 147 -16.73 5.16 14.02
C SER A 147 -18.22 5.45 14.14
N GLY A 148 -18.69 6.57 13.57
CA GLY A 148 -20.10 6.96 13.47
C GLY A 148 -20.76 6.71 12.11
N CYS A 149 -20.15 5.91 11.23
CA CYS A 149 -20.65 5.71 9.87
C CYS A 149 -21.81 4.70 9.83
N HIS A 150 -23.00 5.21 9.50
CA HIS A 150 -24.22 4.40 9.37
C HIS A 150 -24.84 4.41 7.96
N THR A 151 -24.32 5.23 7.05
CA THR A 151 -24.90 5.42 5.71
C THR A 151 -23.85 5.29 4.61
N VAL A 152 -24.29 4.90 3.42
CA VAL A 152 -23.44 4.86 2.22
C VAL A 152 -22.92 6.26 1.86
N ALA A 153 -23.69 7.32 2.13
CA ALA A 153 -23.26 8.70 1.92
C ALA A 153 -22.04 9.04 2.77
N THR A 154 -22.06 8.71 4.07
CA THR A 154 -20.91 8.88 4.96
C THR A 154 -19.73 8.01 4.51
N ALA A 155 -19.98 6.78 4.06
CA ALA A 155 -18.93 5.90 3.54
C ALA A 155 -18.27 6.46 2.26
N ARG A 156 -19.01 7.15 1.39
CA ARG A 156 -18.45 7.85 0.21
C ARG A 156 -17.55 9.01 0.61
N VAL A 157 -17.93 9.80 1.62
CA VAL A 157 -17.05 10.85 2.17
C VAL A 157 -15.78 10.23 2.75
N ALA A 158 -15.91 9.13 3.50
CA ALA A 158 -14.76 8.41 4.03
C ALA A 158 -13.86 7.84 2.91
N LEU A 159 -14.42 7.43 1.76
CA LEU A 159 -13.64 6.97 0.62
C LEU A 159 -12.77 8.09 0.04
N VAL A 160 -13.32 9.31 -0.08
CA VAL A 160 -12.57 10.50 -0.51
C VAL A 160 -11.47 10.85 0.48
N LEU A 161 -11.76 10.83 1.78
CA LEU A 161 -10.77 11.09 2.84
C LEU A 161 -9.66 10.02 2.83
N THR A 162 -10.02 8.75 2.63
CA THR A 162 -9.05 7.65 2.48
C THR A 162 -8.14 7.89 1.28
N ALA A 163 -8.72 8.29 0.15
CA ALA A 163 -7.96 8.60 -1.06
C ALA A 163 -7.00 9.78 -0.83
N ALA A 164 -7.46 10.84 -0.17
CA ALA A 164 -6.62 12.00 0.17
C ALA A 164 -5.46 11.62 1.11
N ALA A 165 -5.71 10.77 2.10
CA ALA A 165 -4.69 10.31 3.05
C ALA A 165 -3.59 9.44 2.39
N LEU A 166 -3.90 8.76 1.29
CA LEU A 166 -2.90 7.99 0.54
C LEU A 166 -1.92 8.88 -0.24
N ILE A 167 -2.29 10.11 -0.61
CA ILE A 167 -1.52 10.95 -1.54
C ILE A 167 -0.22 11.46 -0.91
N GLY A 168 -0.26 11.95 0.33
CA GLY A 168 0.87 12.67 0.96
C GLY A 168 2.21 11.94 0.87
N PRO A 169 2.31 10.67 1.33
CA PRO A 169 3.56 9.91 1.28
C PRO A 169 4.03 9.56 -0.14
N LEU A 170 3.14 9.62 -1.14
CA LEU A 170 3.47 9.33 -2.54
C LEU A 170 4.11 10.53 -3.24
N LEU A 171 3.83 11.74 -2.75
CA LEU A 171 4.38 12.99 -3.31
C LEU A 171 5.76 13.37 -2.77
N THR A 172 6.25 12.67 -1.73
CA THR A 172 7.47 13.01 -0.97
C THR A 172 8.59 11.96 -1.09
N GLY A 173 8.41 10.93 -1.92
CA GLY A 173 9.47 9.94 -2.20
C GLY A 173 10.65 10.56 -2.97
N HIS A 174 11.83 9.93 -2.90
CA HIS A 174 13.07 10.44 -3.50
C HIS A 174 12.99 10.68 -5.02
N GLY A 175 12.11 9.95 -5.74
CA GLY A 175 11.83 10.20 -7.17
C GLY A 175 10.93 11.42 -7.46
N ALA A 176 10.33 12.02 -6.45
CA ALA A 176 9.51 13.24 -6.57
C ALA A 176 10.34 14.53 -6.48
N ILE A 177 11.66 14.41 -6.20
CA ILE A 177 12.56 15.54 -5.92
C ILE A 177 12.88 16.34 -7.19
N GLU A 178 12.68 15.78 -8.39
CA GLU A 178 12.89 16.51 -9.65
C GLU A 178 11.59 16.76 -10.42
N ARG A 179 10.57 17.34 -9.76
CA ARG A 179 9.34 17.90 -10.40
C ARG A 179 9.63 19.10 -11.32
N THR A 180 10.76 19.08 -12.00
CA THR A 180 11.23 20.09 -12.94
C THR A 180 10.92 19.71 -14.39
N ASN A 181 10.71 18.42 -14.67
CA ASN A 181 10.44 17.91 -16.02
C ASN A 181 9.09 17.14 -16.11
N PRO A 182 8.46 17.05 -17.29
CA PRO A 182 7.17 16.38 -17.46
C PRO A 182 7.20 14.88 -17.12
N TRP A 183 8.36 14.22 -17.22
CA TRP A 183 8.53 12.80 -16.95
C TRP A 183 8.42 12.45 -15.47
N SER A 184 8.97 13.29 -14.58
CA SER A 184 8.85 13.15 -13.13
C SER A 184 7.40 13.32 -12.64
N VAL A 185 6.66 14.26 -13.25
CA VAL A 185 5.24 14.49 -12.99
C VAL A 185 4.43 13.26 -13.42
N LEU A 186 4.73 12.72 -14.59
CA LEU A 186 4.10 11.50 -15.09
C LEU A 186 4.42 10.28 -14.22
N ALA A 187 5.66 10.11 -13.77
CA ALA A 187 6.07 9.03 -12.87
C ALA A 187 5.33 9.11 -11.52
N THR A 188 5.24 10.31 -10.94
CA THR A 188 4.53 10.55 -9.67
C THR A 188 3.03 10.30 -9.83
N GLY A 189 2.42 10.82 -10.91
CA GLY A 189 1.00 10.58 -11.21
C GLY A 189 0.70 9.09 -11.45
N SER A 190 1.57 8.40 -12.19
CA SER A 190 1.49 6.95 -12.41
C SER A 190 1.52 6.19 -11.08
N LEU A 191 2.42 6.56 -10.16
CA LEU A 191 2.53 5.92 -8.84
C LEU A 191 1.25 6.13 -8.00
N VAL A 192 0.67 7.33 -8.01
CA VAL A 192 -0.59 7.62 -7.29
C VAL A 192 -1.71 6.72 -7.79
N VAL A 193 -1.88 6.64 -9.12
CA VAL A 193 -2.89 5.79 -9.75
C VAL A 193 -2.63 4.30 -9.45
N HIS A 194 -1.37 3.88 -9.49
CA HIS A 194 -0.95 2.51 -9.16
C HIS A 194 -1.33 2.12 -7.73
N VAL A 195 -1.07 2.99 -6.75
CA VAL A 195 -1.37 2.73 -5.34
C VAL A 195 -2.88 2.70 -5.09
N PHE A 196 -3.67 3.58 -5.71
CA PHE A 196 -5.13 3.50 -5.61
C PHE A 196 -5.67 2.18 -6.15
N ALA A 197 -5.20 1.75 -7.32
CA ALA A 197 -5.58 0.46 -7.89
C ALA A 197 -5.16 -0.71 -7.00
N ALA A 198 -3.96 -0.66 -6.41
CA ALA A 198 -3.47 -1.69 -5.49
C ALA A 198 -4.31 -1.76 -4.21
N VAL A 199 -4.62 -0.63 -3.59
CA VAL A 199 -5.49 -0.56 -2.40
C VAL A 199 -6.89 -1.10 -2.71
N ALA A 200 -7.47 -0.71 -3.86
CA ALA A 200 -8.78 -1.19 -4.27
C ALA A 200 -8.81 -2.71 -4.53
N TRP A 201 -7.77 -3.25 -5.17
CA TRP A 201 -7.69 -4.68 -5.47
C TRP A 201 -7.41 -5.52 -4.22
N ILE A 202 -6.32 -5.23 -3.49
CA ILE A 202 -5.91 -6.01 -2.32
C ILE A 202 -6.96 -5.87 -1.21
N GLY A 203 -7.39 -4.63 -0.93
CA GLY A 203 -8.36 -4.33 0.11
C GLY A 203 -9.75 -4.88 -0.23
N GLY A 204 -10.19 -4.77 -1.48
CA GLY A 204 -11.48 -5.30 -1.91
C GLY A 204 -11.54 -6.83 -1.84
N LEU A 205 -10.44 -7.54 -2.18
CA LEU A 205 -10.37 -8.99 -2.01
C LEU A 205 -10.44 -9.40 -0.54
N GLY A 206 -9.68 -8.71 0.32
CA GLY A 206 -9.74 -8.91 1.77
C GLY A 206 -11.15 -8.65 2.32
N ALA A 207 -11.83 -7.63 1.82
CA ALA A 207 -13.18 -7.27 2.23
C ALA A 207 -14.22 -8.30 1.78
N LEU A 208 -14.12 -8.88 0.58
CA LEU A 208 -14.96 -10.02 0.18
C LEU A 208 -14.77 -11.19 1.16
N VAL A 209 -13.53 -11.62 1.36
CA VAL A 209 -13.21 -12.73 2.27
C VAL A 209 -13.79 -12.51 3.67
N ARG A 210 -13.83 -11.25 4.13
CA ARG A 210 -14.24 -10.87 5.48
C ARG A 210 -15.75 -10.62 5.65
N TYR A 211 -16.44 -10.03 4.67
CA TYR A 211 -17.80 -9.49 4.85
C TYR A 211 -18.88 -10.16 3.99
N THR A 212 -18.56 -10.61 2.78
CA THR A 212 -19.58 -11.14 1.87
C THR A 212 -19.03 -12.11 0.83
N ARG A 213 -19.84 -13.11 0.51
CA ARG A 213 -19.58 -14.12 -0.53
C ARG A 213 -20.74 -14.23 -1.51
N ASP A 214 -21.59 -13.21 -1.53
CA ASP A 214 -22.73 -13.14 -2.42
C ASP A 214 -22.22 -12.99 -3.86
N ARG A 215 -22.82 -13.76 -4.77
CA ARG A 215 -22.44 -13.76 -6.19
C ARG A 215 -22.41 -12.36 -6.82
N PRO A 216 -23.39 -11.46 -6.58
CA PRO A 216 -23.33 -10.09 -7.10
C PRO A 216 -22.13 -9.29 -6.60
N ALA A 217 -21.75 -9.41 -5.32
CA ALA A 217 -20.59 -8.71 -4.77
C ALA A 217 -19.29 -9.21 -5.41
N ILE A 218 -19.19 -10.53 -5.60
CA ILE A 218 -18.03 -11.16 -6.25
C ILE A 218 -17.93 -10.75 -7.72
N GLU A 219 -19.04 -10.68 -8.45
CA GLU A 219 -19.06 -10.23 -9.85
C GLU A 219 -18.66 -8.76 -9.98
N THR A 220 -19.18 -7.88 -9.11
CA THR A 220 -18.79 -6.47 -9.06
C THR A 220 -17.31 -6.30 -8.76
N PHE A 221 -16.81 -6.99 -7.74
CA PHE A 221 -15.38 -6.96 -7.40
C PHE A 221 -14.52 -7.55 -8.52
N SER A 222 -14.97 -8.61 -9.19
CA SER A 222 -14.25 -9.19 -10.32
C SER A 222 -14.07 -8.17 -11.45
N ARG A 223 -15.07 -7.35 -11.78
CA ARG A 223 -14.90 -6.27 -12.76
C ARG A 223 -13.88 -5.23 -12.28
N LEU A 224 -13.99 -4.80 -11.02
CA LEU A 224 -13.05 -3.87 -10.41
C LEU A 224 -11.60 -4.38 -10.42
N ALA A 225 -11.40 -5.65 -10.04
CA ALA A 225 -10.08 -6.28 -10.01
C ALA A 225 -9.44 -6.35 -11.41
N LEU A 226 -10.24 -6.49 -12.47
CA LEU A 226 -9.71 -6.45 -13.84
C LEU A 226 -9.18 -5.05 -14.18
N VAL A 227 -9.96 -4.02 -13.86
CA VAL A 227 -9.56 -2.63 -14.07
C VAL A 227 -8.28 -2.34 -13.27
N CYS A 228 -8.24 -2.72 -12.00
CA CYS A 228 -7.06 -2.54 -11.16
C CYS A 228 -5.84 -3.25 -11.74
N ALA A 229 -5.98 -4.50 -12.21
CA ALA A 229 -4.89 -5.24 -12.83
C ALA A 229 -4.35 -4.53 -14.08
N VAL A 230 -5.22 -4.11 -14.99
CA VAL A 230 -4.80 -3.36 -16.20
C VAL A 230 -4.11 -2.05 -15.81
N THR A 231 -4.67 -1.30 -14.88
CA THR A 231 -4.10 -0.03 -14.38
C THR A 231 -2.72 -0.24 -13.76
N ILE A 232 -2.54 -1.24 -12.90
CA ILE A 232 -1.26 -1.58 -12.26
C ILE A 232 -0.23 -2.02 -13.30
N GLY A 233 -0.63 -2.84 -14.27
CA GLY A 233 0.25 -3.27 -15.35
C GLY A 233 0.74 -2.10 -16.21
N ALA A 234 -0.18 -1.22 -16.63
CA ALA A 234 0.16 -0.06 -17.45
C ALA A 234 1.04 0.96 -16.71
N THR A 235 0.67 1.29 -15.46
CA THR A 235 1.45 2.22 -14.63
C THR A 235 2.81 1.64 -14.24
N GLY A 236 2.87 0.34 -13.95
CA GLY A 236 4.12 -0.36 -13.63
C GLY A 236 5.09 -0.39 -14.80
N LEU A 237 4.60 -0.68 -16.01
CA LEU A 237 5.40 -0.63 -17.24
C LEU A 237 5.92 0.78 -17.50
N LEU A 238 5.04 1.78 -17.43
CA LEU A 238 5.42 3.18 -17.60
C LEU A 238 6.51 3.62 -16.61
N THR A 239 6.36 3.27 -15.34
CA THR A 239 7.36 3.59 -14.31
C THR A 239 8.67 2.83 -14.55
N ALA A 240 8.63 1.57 -14.99
CA ALA A 240 9.81 0.80 -15.35
C ALA A 240 10.56 1.43 -16.53
N GLU A 241 9.85 1.86 -17.57
CA GLU A 241 10.45 2.60 -18.70
C GLU A 241 11.17 3.86 -18.26
N ILE A 242 10.51 4.67 -17.43
CA ILE A 242 11.04 5.97 -17.00
C ILE A 242 12.33 5.79 -16.19
N HIS A 243 12.44 4.72 -15.39
CA HIS A 243 13.58 4.52 -14.49
C HIS A 243 14.71 3.66 -15.09
N LEU A 244 14.41 2.69 -15.95
CA LEU A 244 15.40 1.78 -16.55
C LEU A 244 15.87 2.24 -17.94
N GLY A 245 15.05 3.00 -18.67
CA GLY A 245 15.27 3.31 -20.08
C GLY A 245 16.24 4.46 -20.36
N GLY A 246 17.27 4.68 -19.53
CA GLY A 246 18.25 5.79 -19.64
C GLY A 246 18.45 6.28 -21.09
N ARG A 247 17.85 7.42 -21.43
CA ARG A 247 17.56 7.82 -22.82
C ARG A 247 18.73 8.47 -23.57
N GLU A 248 19.97 8.13 -23.24
CA GLU A 248 21.09 8.51 -24.11
C GLU A 248 21.28 7.51 -25.26
N GLU A 249 20.81 6.25 -25.17
CA GLU A 249 21.07 5.21 -26.19
C GLU A 249 19.87 4.32 -26.60
N GLY A 250 18.63 4.79 -26.43
CA GLY A 250 17.43 4.09 -26.95
C GLY A 250 16.76 3.14 -25.96
N TRP A 251 16.01 2.15 -26.47
CA TRP A 251 15.11 1.26 -25.70
C TRP A 251 15.92 0.25 -24.85
N GLY A 252 16.51 0.69 -23.73
CA GLY A 252 17.37 -0.09 -22.81
C GLY A 252 16.67 -1.23 -22.03
N LEU A 253 15.40 -1.46 -22.32
CA LEU A 253 14.50 -2.45 -21.72
C LEU A 253 14.97 -3.91 -21.80
N ILE A 254 15.99 -4.27 -22.58
CA ILE A 254 16.33 -5.68 -22.79
C ILE A 254 17.64 -6.07 -22.09
N THR A 255 18.49 -5.11 -21.69
CA THR A 255 19.86 -5.41 -21.23
C THR A 255 20.12 -5.20 -19.73
N GLN A 256 19.30 -4.43 -19.00
CA GLN A 256 19.61 -4.02 -17.61
C GLN A 256 18.82 -4.74 -16.49
N TRP A 257 17.92 -5.67 -16.82
CA TRP A 257 17.00 -6.29 -15.83
C TRP A 257 17.71 -7.15 -14.78
N VAL A 258 18.92 -7.63 -15.07
CA VAL A 258 19.65 -8.59 -14.24
C VAL A 258 20.95 -7.99 -13.67
N THR A 259 21.43 -6.87 -14.20
CA THR A 259 22.75 -6.32 -13.88
C THR A 259 22.74 -5.32 -12.73
N THR A 260 21.58 -4.80 -12.33
CA THR A 260 21.45 -3.81 -11.23
C THR A 260 20.47 -4.30 -10.15
N GLY A 261 20.70 -3.89 -8.89
CA GLY A 261 19.82 -4.23 -7.76
C GLY A 261 18.38 -3.73 -7.93
N TYR A 262 18.21 -2.57 -8.57
CA TYR A 262 16.90 -2.01 -8.90
C TYR A 262 16.17 -2.83 -9.99
N GLY A 263 16.85 -3.21 -11.07
CA GLY A 263 16.29 -4.01 -12.16
C GLY A 263 15.76 -5.37 -11.69
N ALA A 264 16.48 -6.04 -10.79
CA ALA A 264 16.06 -7.32 -10.21
C ALA A 264 14.75 -7.20 -9.41
N LEU A 265 14.56 -6.11 -8.68
CA LEU A 265 13.34 -5.86 -7.90
C LEU A 265 12.15 -5.51 -8.81
N VAL A 266 12.38 -4.78 -9.90
CA VAL A 266 11.36 -4.51 -10.92
C VAL A 266 10.92 -5.81 -11.61
N PHE A 267 11.88 -6.67 -11.97
CA PHE A 267 11.58 -8.00 -12.54
C PHE A 267 10.78 -8.87 -11.57
N ALA A 268 11.17 -8.92 -10.30
CA ALA A 268 10.44 -9.65 -9.27
C ALA A 268 8.99 -9.18 -9.14
N LYS A 269 8.74 -7.85 -9.20
CA LYS A 269 7.38 -7.30 -9.26
C LYS A 269 6.62 -7.71 -10.51
N ALA A 270 7.26 -7.70 -11.69
CA ALA A 270 6.64 -8.10 -12.95
C ALA A 270 6.21 -9.57 -12.92
N VAL A 271 7.08 -10.46 -12.42
CA VAL A 271 6.76 -11.90 -12.25
C VAL A 271 5.62 -12.09 -11.25
N ALA A 272 5.68 -11.43 -10.09
CA ALA A 272 4.61 -11.52 -9.10
C ALA A 272 3.27 -11.03 -9.65
N PHE A 273 3.27 -9.93 -10.41
CA PHE A 273 2.09 -9.40 -11.08
C PHE A 273 1.53 -10.38 -12.12
N ALA A 274 2.38 -10.99 -12.96
CA ALA A 274 1.96 -12.00 -13.92
C ALA A 274 1.31 -13.22 -13.24
N VAL A 275 1.87 -13.68 -12.12
CA VAL A 275 1.30 -14.76 -11.29
C VAL A 275 -0.08 -14.35 -10.76
N LEU A 276 -0.24 -13.14 -10.23
CA LEU A 276 -1.53 -12.64 -9.73
C LEU A 276 -2.59 -12.56 -10.84
N VAL A 277 -2.23 -12.07 -12.03
CA VAL A 277 -3.13 -12.03 -13.19
C VAL A 277 -3.54 -13.43 -13.62
N ALA A 278 -2.61 -14.40 -13.64
CA ALA A 278 -2.90 -15.79 -13.97
C ALA A 278 -3.86 -16.44 -12.95
N ILE A 279 -3.63 -16.21 -11.65
CA ILE A 279 -4.52 -16.67 -10.57
C ILE A 279 -5.92 -16.04 -10.74
N GLY A 280 -5.99 -14.73 -10.97
CA GLY A 280 -7.26 -14.03 -11.19
C GLY A 280 -8.02 -14.52 -12.42
N TRP A 281 -7.31 -14.86 -13.49
CA TRP A 281 -7.89 -15.46 -14.69
C TRP A 281 -8.47 -16.85 -14.43
N TRP A 282 -7.73 -17.71 -13.71
CA TRP A 282 -8.24 -19.02 -13.28
C TRP A 282 -9.43 -18.89 -12.34
N HIS A 283 -9.40 -17.92 -11.44
CA HIS A 283 -10.49 -17.65 -10.52
C HIS A 283 -11.79 -17.36 -11.28
N ARG A 284 -11.73 -16.48 -12.31
CA ARG A 284 -12.87 -16.16 -13.18
C ARG A 284 -13.38 -17.36 -13.97
N ARG A 285 -12.47 -18.18 -14.52
CA ARG A 285 -12.83 -19.23 -15.47
C ARG A 285 -13.31 -20.51 -14.81
N ALA A 286 -12.75 -20.88 -13.65
CA ALA A 286 -13.00 -22.18 -13.03
C ALA A 286 -13.67 -22.10 -11.65
N THR A 287 -13.40 -21.06 -10.86
CA THR A 287 -13.85 -21.01 -9.45
C THR A 287 -15.19 -20.27 -9.29
N LEU A 288 -15.38 -19.16 -10.01
CA LEU A 288 -16.65 -18.42 -9.99
C LEU A 288 -17.86 -19.25 -10.43
N PRO A 289 -17.78 -20.11 -11.48
CA PRO A 289 -18.89 -20.97 -11.86
C PRO A 289 -19.21 -22.06 -10.81
N ALA A 290 -18.19 -22.55 -10.10
CA ALA A 290 -18.31 -23.64 -9.12
C ALA A 290 -18.48 -23.14 -7.66
N LEU A 291 -18.72 -21.83 -7.48
CA LEU A 291 -18.69 -21.19 -6.17
C LEU A 291 -19.82 -21.67 -5.25
N ALA A 292 -20.97 -22.03 -5.82
CA ALA A 292 -22.11 -22.58 -5.09
C ALA A 292 -21.77 -23.94 -4.45
N ASP A 293 -20.94 -24.75 -5.13
CA ASP A 293 -20.67 -26.12 -4.73
C ASP A 293 -19.40 -26.27 -3.89
N ARG A 294 -18.44 -25.33 -4.00
CA ARG A 294 -17.12 -25.44 -3.34
C ARG A 294 -16.60 -24.11 -2.76
N PRO A 295 -17.21 -23.58 -1.68
CA PRO A 295 -16.77 -22.33 -1.06
C PRO A 295 -15.34 -22.37 -0.51
N ALA A 296 -14.82 -23.55 -0.14
CA ALA A 296 -13.45 -23.71 0.35
C ALA A 296 -12.39 -23.37 -0.72
N LEU A 297 -12.68 -23.57 -2.01
CA LEU A 297 -11.76 -23.25 -3.10
C LEU A 297 -11.55 -21.74 -3.24
N PHE A 298 -12.62 -20.96 -3.05
CA PHE A 298 -12.55 -19.49 -3.03
C PHE A 298 -11.60 -19.00 -1.93
N TYR A 299 -11.76 -19.48 -0.69
CA TYR A 299 -10.89 -19.07 0.43
C TYR A 299 -9.44 -19.46 0.22
N ARG A 300 -9.17 -20.65 -0.33
CA ARG A 300 -7.79 -21.09 -0.59
C ARG A 300 -7.12 -20.22 -1.64
N LEU A 301 -7.81 -19.92 -2.74
CA LEU A 301 -7.27 -19.08 -3.81
C LEU A 301 -7.10 -17.63 -3.36
N ALA A 302 -8.11 -17.06 -2.70
CA ALA A 302 -8.02 -15.71 -2.15
C ALA A 302 -6.91 -15.60 -1.10
N ALA A 303 -6.69 -16.63 -0.27
CA ALA A 303 -5.59 -16.65 0.69
C ALA A 303 -4.23 -16.64 -0.03
N VAL A 304 -4.04 -17.45 -1.07
CA VAL A 304 -2.78 -17.46 -1.86
C VAL A 304 -2.57 -16.10 -2.53
N GLU A 305 -3.61 -15.53 -3.14
CA GLU A 305 -3.54 -14.21 -3.78
C GLU A 305 -3.14 -13.12 -2.78
N LEU A 306 -3.77 -13.08 -1.60
CA LEU A 306 -3.44 -12.14 -0.53
C LEU A 306 -2.02 -12.35 0.05
N LEU A 307 -1.54 -13.59 0.13
CA LEU A 307 -0.16 -13.88 0.56
C LEU A 307 0.87 -13.30 -0.41
N VAL A 308 0.64 -13.47 -1.72
CA VAL A 308 1.50 -12.92 -2.78
C VAL A 308 1.42 -11.39 -2.77
N MET A 309 0.23 -10.81 -2.69
CA MET A 309 0.03 -9.36 -2.59
C MET A 309 0.70 -8.75 -1.36
N ALA A 310 0.64 -9.38 -0.20
CA ALA A 310 1.36 -8.89 0.98
C ALA A 310 2.87 -8.93 0.80
N GLY A 311 3.38 -9.98 0.15
CA GLY A 311 4.78 -10.05 -0.26
C GLY A 311 5.17 -8.90 -1.20
N THR A 312 4.34 -8.59 -2.20
CA THR A 312 4.63 -7.48 -3.13
C THR A 312 4.56 -6.10 -2.46
N VAL A 313 3.71 -5.92 -1.45
CA VAL A 313 3.72 -4.72 -0.59
C VAL A 313 5.02 -4.63 0.20
N GLY A 314 5.45 -5.72 0.85
CA GLY A 314 6.75 -5.77 1.55
C GLY A 314 7.93 -5.44 0.64
N LEU A 315 7.92 -5.99 -0.58
CA LEU A 315 8.90 -5.69 -1.63
C LEU A 315 8.87 -4.21 -2.05
N ALA A 316 7.68 -3.62 -2.16
CA ALA A 316 7.52 -2.21 -2.52
C ALA A 316 8.06 -1.27 -1.42
N VAL A 317 7.87 -1.62 -0.15
CA VAL A 317 8.45 -0.86 0.97
C VAL A 317 9.98 -0.97 0.95
N ALA A 318 10.54 -2.14 0.69
CA ALA A 318 11.98 -2.32 0.56
C ALA A 318 12.57 -1.44 -0.58
N LEU A 319 11.93 -1.46 -1.75
CA LEU A 319 12.28 -0.63 -2.92
C LEU A 319 12.29 0.87 -2.62
N SER A 320 11.44 1.36 -1.70
CA SER A 320 11.44 2.78 -1.35
C SER A 320 12.71 3.23 -0.61
N ARG A 321 13.57 2.28 -0.21
CA ARG A 321 14.82 2.52 0.52
C ARG A 321 16.07 2.03 -0.21
N THR A 322 15.94 1.54 -1.44
CA THR A 322 17.10 1.19 -2.24
C THR A 322 17.70 2.44 -2.89
N PRO A 323 19.04 2.54 -2.99
CA PRO A 323 19.72 3.65 -3.67
C PRO A 323 19.31 3.80 -5.13
#